data_AF-A0AAD6VH31-F1
#
_entry.id   AF-A0AAD6VH31-F1
#
_cell.length_a   1.000
_cell.length_b   1.000
_cell.length_c   1.000
_cell.angle_alpha   90.00
_cell.angle_beta   90.00
_cell.angle_gamma   90.00
#
_symmetry.space_group_name_H-M   'P 1'
#
loop_
_entity.id
_entity.type
_entity.pdbx_description
1 polymer ?
#
loop_
_entity_poly.entity_id
_entity_poly.type
_entity_poly.pdbx_seq_one_letter_code
_entity_poly.pdbx_strand_id
1 'polypeptide(L)'
;MTYLLRIGGYRRLFTAFPTIRVLHLSTYRTCQNHLEFKAHNESLVDCVQKEQFAAAERLRVHLASAFAPIEPHPVYERAALAQIRRPGKQDLEAFLMWLHLVPDNENPSRVEKGPLTKTRNVLFRTGSPARNLLLITEFSLVCAAKGYGQLVWDDLVFLIGRFQHAQKAVDFFLAFESALLQYYAKYYPGQVEHIVNRQRHLLVMLCCDAGWLEEAVQVVKDSSAYRIKQAGERLIGLLRARGDVASVALVKKCLSKSTSDIDPGNGLQRKPSTVQLFSTSTESREVAHSFYSTRSIIEGSKTLRSRTWIASKLRQVKNLLSQRSLVHFRPPGSELHSIMAHYDACKGYRRGLITLQKRALSASDPCSYTWLCKEMFYLHESRKYADIVALFGLNFRTDFLPPKPWQTVRETAAPSEPSRIAHTVPTKLEILPADAWVVWNALVRLSVFTATPLPVLQTLHHSVVHYSSTLTDRQFRAYPTSYTTVFRSIIWAYGEIGEVDRAVATTRDVNLIGKLHPSNVGLLDELAAVHARSSNVAAATRLLTSLEEIGPRLATYGVMMDAYLHAGLADEALQLERRMKQKCAYVPGVNWRMDATLSKLAALRAEEDALDPELP
;
A
#
# COMPACT_ATOMS: atom_id res chain seq x y z
N MET A 1 29.87 46.63 17.13
CA MET A 1 31.34 46.67 17.02
C MET A 1 31.86 48.06 16.59
N THR A 2 31.10 48.83 15.81
CA THR A 2 31.42 50.22 15.40
C THR A 2 31.39 51.24 16.55
N TYR A 3 30.78 50.92 17.69
CA TYR A 3 30.68 51.82 18.86
C TYR A 3 31.90 51.79 19.80
N LEU A 4 32.76 50.77 19.70
CA LEU A 4 33.95 50.62 20.57
C LEU A 4 35.24 51.23 19.98
N LEU A 5 35.23 51.66 18.73
CA LEU A 5 36.40 52.27 18.06
C LEU A 5 36.50 53.80 18.25
N ARG A 6 35.57 54.42 18.98
CA ARG A 6 35.51 55.90 19.13
C ARG A 6 36.20 56.45 20.38
N ILE A 7 36.74 55.61 21.26
CA ILE A 7 37.47 56.06 22.47
C ILE A 7 38.97 55.94 22.20
N GLY A 8 39.60 57.07 21.85
CA GLY A 8 41.01 57.21 21.46
C GLY A 8 42.02 57.05 22.61
N GLY A 9 41.91 55.98 23.40
CA GLY A 9 42.77 55.72 24.57
C GLY A 9 43.48 54.36 24.60
N TYR A 10 43.30 53.49 23.59
CA TYR A 10 43.71 52.07 23.69
C TYR A 10 45.03 51.68 22.99
N ARG A 11 45.82 52.64 22.48
CA ARG A 11 47.09 52.31 21.80
C ARG A 11 48.26 51.94 22.72
N ARG A 12 48.19 52.23 24.03
CA ARG A 12 49.31 51.92 24.97
C ARG A 12 49.14 50.66 25.82
N LEU A 13 47.98 50.00 25.81
CA LEU A 13 47.77 48.75 26.56
C LEU A 13 48.09 47.47 25.75
N PHE A 14 48.24 47.57 24.44
CA PHE A 14 48.51 46.40 23.58
C PHE A 14 49.98 45.95 23.54
N THR A 15 50.90 46.72 24.10
CA THR A 15 52.32 46.33 24.19
C THR A 15 52.66 45.56 25.46
N ALA A 16 51.77 45.50 26.46
CA ALA A 16 52.07 44.89 27.76
C ALA A 16 51.56 43.44 27.92
N PHE A 17 50.66 42.95 27.06
CA PHE A 17 50.04 41.62 27.21
C PHE A 17 49.95 40.84 25.88
N PRO A 18 50.96 40.04 25.51
CA PRO A 18 50.97 39.22 24.30
C PRO A 18 49.75 38.26 24.20
N THR A 19 49.25 37.80 25.35
CA THR A 19 48.15 36.85 25.46
C THR A 19 46.81 37.39 24.95
N ILE A 20 46.56 38.71 25.09
CA ILE A 20 45.32 39.35 24.61
C ILE A 20 45.30 39.45 23.08
N ARG A 21 46.48 39.61 22.45
CA ARG A 21 46.61 39.66 20.99
C ARG A 21 46.35 38.30 20.33
N VAL A 22 46.74 37.20 20.99
CA VAL A 22 46.46 35.83 20.53
C VAL A 22 44.96 35.52 20.59
N LEU A 23 44.28 35.92 21.67
CA LEU A 23 42.83 35.75 21.79
C LEU A 23 42.08 36.55 20.72
N HIS A 24 42.44 37.81 20.48
CA HIS A 24 41.77 38.66 19.48
C HIS A 24 41.96 38.16 18.03
N LEU A 25 43.13 37.60 17.69
CA LEU A 25 43.37 37.01 16.37
C LEU A 25 42.61 35.68 16.19
N SER A 26 42.44 34.91 17.27
CA SER A 26 41.64 33.68 17.27
C SER A 26 40.15 33.97 17.03
N THR A 27 39.57 34.95 17.74
CA THR A 27 38.17 35.34 17.54
C THR A 27 37.93 35.92 16.15
N TYR A 28 38.84 36.74 15.63
CA TYR A 28 38.72 37.31 14.28
C TYR A 28 38.76 36.24 13.19
N ARG A 29 39.70 35.28 13.27
CA ARG A 29 39.73 34.13 12.34
C ARG A 29 38.46 33.29 12.41
N THR A 30 37.90 33.12 13.61
CA THR A 30 36.65 32.36 13.80
C THR A 30 35.46 33.07 13.14
N CYS A 31 35.36 34.40 13.26
CA CYS A 31 34.31 35.19 12.61
C CYS A 31 34.45 35.24 11.09
N GLN A 32 35.68 35.37 10.56
CA GLN A 32 35.91 35.38 9.12
C GLN A 32 35.57 34.03 8.49
N ASN A 33 36.00 32.92 9.11
CA ASN A 33 35.66 31.57 8.67
C ASN A 33 34.14 31.36 8.66
N HIS A 34 33.41 31.88 9.65
CA HIS A 34 31.95 31.75 9.71
C HIS A 34 31.24 32.47 8.56
N LEU A 35 31.70 33.67 8.17
CA LEU A 35 31.12 34.41 7.03
C LEU A 35 31.41 33.69 5.71
N GLU A 36 32.64 33.19 5.55
CA GLU A 36 33.02 32.40 4.38
C GLU A 36 32.19 31.12 4.28
N PHE A 37 32.01 30.36 5.38
CA PHE A 37 31.20 29.13 5.36
C PHE A 37 29.72 29.38 5.06
N LYS A 38 29.16 30.50 5.52
CA LYS A 38 27.79 30.88 5.18
C LYS A 38 27.64 31.12 3.68
N ALA A 39 28.58 31.86 3.07
CA ALA A 39 28.57 32.12 1.63
C ALA A 39 28.70 30.83 0.80
N HIS A 40 29.52 29.88 1.25
CA HIS A 40 29.63 28.57 0.58
C HIS A 40 28.36 27.71 0.74
N ASN A 41 27.70 27.73 1.90
CA ASN A 41 26.41 27.06 2.10
C ASN A 41 25.32 27.65 1.19
N GLU A 42 25.23 28.98 1.08
CA GLU A 42 24.32 29.65 0.16
C GLU A 42 24.62 29.26 -1.31
N SER A 43 25.89 29.19 -1.68
CA SER A 43 26.33 28.74 -3.01
C SER A 43 25.97 27.28 -3.27
N LEU A 44 26.06 26.42 -2.26
CA LEU A 44 25.68 25.00 -2.34
C LEU A 44 24.17 24.85 -2.57
N VAL A 45 23.36 25.59 -1.81
CA VAL A 45 21.90 25.64 -1.98
C VAL A 45 21.54 26.13 -3.38
N ASP A 46 22.17 27.22 -3.84
CA ASP A 46 21.95 27.78 -5.19
C ASP A 46 22.29 26.78 -6.30
N CYS A 47 23.43 26.07 -6.20
CA CYS A 47 23.80 25.01 -7.14
C CYS A 47 22.73 23.92 -7.24
N VAL A 48 22.18 23.47 -6.11
CA VAL A 48 21.13 22.43 -6.09
C VAL A 48 19.79 22.97 -6.60
N GLN A 49 19.46 24.24 -6.29
CA GLN A 49 18.26 24.90 -6.81
C GLN A 49 18.28 25.02 -8.34
N LYS A 50 19.44 25.35 -8.90
CA LYS A 50 19.72 25.44 -10.35
C LYS A 50 19.97 24.08 -11.02
N GLU A 51 19.81 22.97 -10.30
CA GLU A 51 20.02 21.60 -10.79
C GLU A 51 21.46 21.31 -11.29
N GLN A 52 22.43 22.09 -10.83
CA GLN A 52 23.86 21.90 -11.13
C GLN A 52 24.48 20.85 -10.20
N PHE A 53 23.95 19.63 -10.20
CA PHE A 53 24.27 18.59 -9.21
C PHE A 53 25.76 18.18 -9.19
N ALA A 54 26.45 18.24 -10.32
CA ALA A 54 27.89 17.95 -10.38
C ALA A 54 28.72 19.04 -9.69
N ALA A 55 28.34 20.31 -9.83
CA ALA A 55 28.99 21.42 -9.13
C ALA A 55 28.67 21.37 -7.63
N ALA A 56 27.42 21.10 -7.28
CA ALA A 56 26.99 20.91 -5.89
C ALA A 56 27.77 19.78 -5.20
N GLU A 57 27.99 18.65 -5.88
CA GLU A 57 28.78 17.53 -5.31
C GLU A 57 30.23 17.93 -5.04
N ARG A 58 30.88 18.63 -5.98
CA ARG A 58 32.27 19.13 -5.77
C ARG A 58 32.34 20.09 -4.59
N LEU A 59 31.38 21.00 -4.47
CA LEU A 59 31.33 21.97 -3.38
C LEU A 59 31.03 21.28 -2.03
N ARG A 60 30.14 20.29 -2.00
CA ARG A 60 29.86 19.47 -0.81
C ARG A 60 31.10 18.71 -0.35
N VAL A 61 31.83 18.07 -1.26
CA VAL A 61 33.10 17.36 -0.96
C VAL A 61 34.16 18.34 -0.47
N HIS A 62 34.27 19.52 -1.09
CA HIS A 62 35.19 20.57 -0.63
C HIS A 62 34.87 21.01 0.81
N LEU A 63 33.60 21.32 1.10
CA LEU A 63 33.16 21.70 2.45
C LEU A 63 33.42 20.59 3.47
N ALA A 64 33.14 19.34 3.13
CA ALA A 64 33.42 18.19 3.98
C ALA A 64 34.93 18.03 4.25
N SER A 65 35.77 18.19 3.23
CA SER A 65 37.24 18.10 3.36
C SER A 65 37.85 19.22 4.20
N ALA A 66 37.20 20.40 4.19
CA ALA A 66 37.57 21.53 5.03
C ALA A 66 36.99 21.44 6.45
N PHE A 67 36.29 20.35 6.79
CA PHE A 67 35.51 20.18 8.03
C PHE A 67 34.53 21.34 8.28
N ALA A 68 34.06 21.99 7.20
CA ALA A 68 33.08 23.05 7.28
C ALA A 68 31.68 22.45 7.49
N PRO A 69 30.91 22.91 8.49
CA PRO A 69 29.55 22.42 8.71
C PRO A 69 28.66 22.82 7.53
N ILE A 70 27.92 21.85 7.00
CA ILE A 70 26.92 22.06 5.95
C ILE A 70 25.57 22.24 6.63
N GLU A 71 24.95 23.40 6.45
CA GLU A 71 23.64 23.71 7.05
C GLU A 71 22.54 22.88 6.37
N PRO A 72 21.66 22.20 7.14
CA PRO A 72 20.58 21.41 6.56
C PRO A 72 19.58 22.27 5.77
N HIS A 73 19.16 21.79 4.59
CA HIS A 73 18.20 22.52 3.76
C HIS A 73 17.26 21.57 2.97
N PRO A 74 15.95 21.85 2.86
CA PRO A 74 15.00 20.96 2.16
C PRO A 74 15.35 20.71 0.68
N VAL A 75 16.04 21.65 0.04
CA VAL A 75 16.43 21.55 -1.38
C VAL A 75 17.31 20.33 -1.66
N TYR A 76 18.05 19.84 -0.66
CA TYR A 76 18.97 18.71 -0.84
C TYR A 76 18.25 17.40 -1.17
N GLU A 77 16.94 17.31 -0.96
CA GLU A 77 16.12 16.23 -1.53
C GLU A 77 16.29 16.12 -3.05
N ARG A 78 16.42 17.25 -3.77
CA ARG A 78 16.61 17.27 -5.23
C ARG A 78 17.95 16.64 -5.63
N ALA A 79 19.01 16.94 -4.89
CA ALA A 79 20.32 16.35 -5.12
C ALA A 79 20.31 14.84 -4.84
N ALA A 80 19.69 14.40 -3.74
CA ALA A 80 19.47 12.98 -3.45
C ALA A 80 18.70 12.28 -4.59
N LEU A 81 17.58 12.87 -5.03
CA LEU A 81 16.80 12.37 -6.17
C LEU A 81 17.60 12.27 -7.46
N ALA A 82 18.52 13.19 -7.71
CA ALA A 82 19.37 13.15 -8.89
C ALA A 82 20.31 11.94 -8.86
N GLN A 83 20.82 11.54 -7.68
CA GLN A 83 21.69 10.37 -7.56
C GLN A 83 20.98 9.07 -7.94
N ILE A 84 19.73 8.87 -7.49
CA ILE A 84 18.97 7.64 -7.79
C ILE A 84 18.47 7.57 -9.23
N ARG A 85 18.39 8.72 -9.93
CA ARG A 85 17.94 8.81 -11.33
C ARG A 85 19.07 8.59 -12.34
N ARG A 86 20.33 8.55 -11.90
CA ARG A 86 21.47 8.33 -12.80
C ARG A 86 21.40 6.91 -13.38
N PRO A 87 21.36 6.75 -14.71
CA PRO A 87 21.36 5.43 -15.33
C PRO A 87 22.70 4.72 -15.05
N GLY A 88 22.65 3.41 -14.77
CA GLY A 88 23.83 2.54 -14.72
C GLY A 88 24.59 2.45 -13.40
N LYS A 89 24.35 3.33 -12.41
CA LYS A 89 24.93 3.19 -11.07
C LYS A 89 24.10 3.94 -10.02
N GLN A 90 23.33 3.20 -9.22
CA GLN A 90 22.74 3.74 -8.00
C GLN A 90 23.84 3.86 -6.95
N ASP A 91 24.35 5.07 -6.76
CA ASP A 91 25.30 5.36 -5.70
C ASP A 91 24.55 5.59 -4.38
N LEU A 92 24.36 4.49 -3.63
CA LEU A 92 23.66 4.49 -2.36
C LEU A 92 24.33 5.44 -1.35
N GLU A 93 25.66 5.48 -1.33
CA GLU A 93 26.40 6.31 -0.39
C GLU A 93 26.17 7.80 -0.68
N ALA A 94 26.37 8.23 -1.93
CA ALA A 94 26.10 9.61 -2.32
C ALA A 94 24.65 10.02 -2.07
N PHE A 95 23.69 9.12 -2.34
CA PHE A 95 22.28 9.34 -2.04
C PHE A 95 22.04 9.58 -0.55
N LEU A 96 22.58 8.72 0.33
CA LEU A 96 22.42 8.86 1.76
C LEU A 96 23.10 10.12 2.29
N MET A 97 24.28 10.48 1.78
CA MET A 97 24.95 11.73 2.17
C MET A 97 24.07 12.95 1.93
N TRP A 98 23.42 13.05 0.76
CA TRP A 98 22.50 14.14 0.46
C TRP A 98 21.25 14.13 1.34
N LEU A 99 20.71 12.94 1.64
CA LEU A 99 19.54 12.82 2.52
C LEU A 99 19.82 13.27 3.95
N HIS A 100 21.02 13.01 4.48
CA HIS A 100 21.39 13.44 5.83
C HIS A 100 21.42 14.97 5.96
N LEU A 101 21.63 15.70 4.86
CA LEU A 101 21.57 17.16 4.80
C LEU A 101 20.13 17.71 4.73
N VAL A 102 19.12 16.88 4.51
CA VAL A 102 17.72 17.33 4.61
C VAL A 102 17.41 17.62 6.09
N PRO A 103 16.76 18.74 6.44
CA PRO A 103 16.49 19.10 7.83
C PRO A 103 15.61 18.04 8.51
N ASP A 104 15.71 17.96 9.83
CA ASP A 104 14.80 17.16 10.63
C ASP A 104 13.39 17.76 10.57
N ASN A 105 12.35 16.94 10.68
CA ASN A 105 10.99 17.41 10.74
C ASN A 105 10.73 18.08 12.10
N GLU A 106 10.30 19.33 12.13
CA GLU A 106 9.91 20.00 13.39
C GLU A 106 8.47 19.69 13.83
N ASN A 107 7.70 18.97 13.01
CA ASN A 107 6.35 18.56 13.35
C ASN A 107 5.99 17.20 12.72
N PRO A 108 6.16 16.08 13.44
CA PRO A 108 5.91 14.74 12.91
C PRO A 108 4.44 14.47 12.55
N SER A 109 3.52 15.38 12.89
CA SER A 109 2.10 15.26 12.52
C SER A 109 1.77 15.93 11.17
N ARG A 110 2.67 16.72 10.57
CA ARG A 110 2.42 17.49 9.32
C ARG A 110 3.29 17.03 8.16
N VAL A 111 3.20 15.75 7.80
CA VAL A 111 4.19 15.10 6.93
C VAL A 111 3.83 15.17 5.44
N GLU A 112 2.54 15.27 5.07
CA GLU A 112 2.05 15.03 3.70
C GLU A 112 2.49 16.03 2.62
N LYS A 113 3.17 17.13 2.99
CA LYS A 113 3.70 18.14 2.05
C LYS A 113 5.15 18.52 2.33
N GLY A 114 5.82 17.75 3.19
CA GLY A 114 7.19 18.00 3.57
C GLY A 114 8.21 17.58 2.51
N PRO A 115 9.50 17.87 2.75
CA PRO A 115 10.58 17.27 1.98
C PRO A 115 10.50 15.73 2.06
N LEU A 116 11.18 15.07 1.14
CA LEU A 116 11.23 13.62 0.93
C LEU A 116 9.97 13.00 0.29
N THR A 117 8.89 13.77 0.09
CA THR A 117 7.68 13.28 -0.58
C THR A 117 7.96 12.87 -2.04
N LYS A 118 8.82 13.61 -2.74
CA LYS A 118 9.17 13.28 -4.13
C LYS A 118 10.06 12.04 -4.17
N THR A 119 11.03 11.94 -3.25
CA THR A 119 11.87 10.73 -3.09
C THR A 119 11.05 9.49 -2.78
N ARG A 120 10.12 9.57 -1.82
CA ARG A 120 9.16 8.50 -1.52
C ARG A 120 8.41 8.05 -2.77
N ASN A 121 7.82 9.00 -3.53
CA ASN A 121 7.06 8.65 -4.72
C ASN A 121 7.92 7.93 -5.77
N VAL A 122 9.17 8.38 -5.97
CA VAL A 122 10.08 7.72 -6.91
C VAL A 122 10.41 6.30 -6.44
N LEU A 123 10.79 6.13 -5.17
CA LEU A 123 11.25 4.83 -4.66
C LEU A 123 10.12 3.80 -4.51
N PHE A 124 8.97 4.20 -3.98
CA PHE A 124 7.88 3.28 -3.62
C PHE A 124 6.81 3.16 -4.70
N ARG A 125 6.58 4.23 -5.48
CA ARG A 125 5.42 4.31 -6.39
C ARG A 125 5.79 4.27 -7.86
N THR A 126 7.07 4.43 -8.21
CA THR A 126 7.52 4.33 -9.61
C THR A 126 8.46 3.15 -9.80
N GLY A 127 8.46 2.55 -10.99
CA GLY A 127 9.35 1.44 -11.34
C GLY A 127 9.01 0.14 -10.62
N SER A 128 10.05 -0.65 -10.29
CA SER A 128 9.96 -1.90 -9.51
C SER A 128 10.60 -1.69 -8.13
N PRO A 129 9.81 -1.35 -7.09
CA PRO A 129 10.32 -1.10 -5.74
C PRO A 129 11.12 -2.29 -5.17
N ALA A 130 10.76 -3.51 -5.54
CA ALA A 130 11.45 -4.72 -5.12
C ALA A 130 12.93 -4.75 -5.55
N ARG A 131 13.28 -4.17 -6.70
CA ARG A 131 14.68 -4.07 -7.16
C ARG A 131 15.50 -3.06 -6.35
N ASN A 132 14.83 -2.11 -5.70
CA ASN A 132 15.45 -1.04 -4.94
C ASN A 132 15.31 -1.25 -3.43
N LEU A 133 15.12 -2.50 -2.97
CA LEU A 133 14.75 -2.78 -1.59
C LEU A 133 15.78 -2.26 -0.59
N LEU A 134 17.08 -2.44 -0.87
CA LEU A 134 18.17 -1.91 -0.05
C LEU A 134 18.14 -0.37 0.04
N LEU A 135 17.96 0.30 -1.09
CA LEU A 135 17.85 1.76 -1.15
C LEU A 135 16.63 2.26 -0.37
N ILE A 136 15.51 1.54 -0.46
CA ILE A 136 14.27 1.83 0.25
C ILE A 136 14.43 1.64 1.76
N THR A 137 15.09 0.57 2.21
CA THR A 137 15.32 0.32 3.64
C THR A 137 16.18 1.43 4.24
N GLU A 138 17.29 1.79 3.60
CA GLU A 138 18.17 2.86 4.07
C GLU A 138 17.47 4.23 4.06
N PHE A 139 16.76 4.56 2.98
CA PHE A 139 15.93 5.78 2.91
C PHE A 139 14.93 5.84 4.07
N SER A 140 14.28 4.72 4.37
CA SER A 140 13.25 4.65 5.41
C SER A 140 13.84 4.82 6.81
N LEU A 141 15.03 4.27 7.08
CA LEU A 141 15.75 4.49 8.35
C LEU A 141 16.12 5.97 8.53
N VAL A 142 16.62 6.62 7.47
CA VAL A 142 16.90 8.08 7.51
C VAL A 142 15.61 8.87 7.74
N CYS A 143 14.51 8.51 7.06
CA CYS A 143 13.21 9.13 7.31
C CYS A 143 12.77 8.98 8.77
N ALA A 144 12.92 7.80 9.37
CA ALA A 144 12.58 7.58 10.78
C ALA A 144 13.43 8.45 11.72
N ALA A 145 14.75 8.45 11.52
CA ALA A 145 15.72 9.23 12.31
C ALA A 145 15.50 10.75 12.22
N LYS A 146 14.87 11.22 11.14
CA LYS A 146 14.58 12.64 10.90
C LYS A 146 13.12 13.03 11.17
N GLY A 147 12.28 12.13 11.70
CA GLY A 147 10.88 12.45 12.01
C GLY A 147 9.92 12.42 10.81
N TYR A 148 10.36 11.84 9.70
CA TYR A 148 9.54 11.55 8.52
C TYR A 148 9.05 10.08 8.49
N GLY A 149 9.16 9.34 9.59
CA GLY A 149 8.79 7.91 9.61
C GLY A 149 7.34 7.64 9.17
N GLN A 150 6.39 8.50 9.54
CA GLN A 150 5.00 8.38 9.09
C GLN A 150 4.81 8.56 7.58
N LEU A 151 5.74 9.26 6.90
CA LEU A 151 5.69 9.47 5.45
C LEU A 151 5.77 8.14 4.70
N VAL A 152 6.60 7.22 5.20
CA VAL A 152 7.02 6.00 4.50
C VAL A 152 6.39 4.73 5.07
N TRP A 153 5.84 4.79 6.30
CA TRP A 153 5.36 3.62 7.04
C TRP A 153 4.41 2.72 6.22
N ASP A 154 3.35 3.29 5.64
CA ASP A 154 2.33 2.49 4.96
C ASP A 154 2.88 1.76 3.72
N ASP A 155 3.71 2.43 2.93
CA ASP A 155 4.33 1.82 1.75
C ASP A 155 5.36 0.76 2.16
N LEU A 156 6.07 1.02 3.26
CA LEU A 156 7.10 0.14 3.83
C LEU A 156 6.50 -1.16 4.35
N VAL A 157 5.41 -1.08 5.10
CA VAL A 157 4.66 -2.25 5.60
C VAL A 157 4.18 -3.11 4.43
N PHE A 158 3.62 -2.50 3.39
CA PHE A 158 3.16 -3.21 2.21
C PHE A 158 4.30 -3.88 1.44
N LEU A 159 5.42 -3.18 1.26
CA LEU A 159 6.55 -3.67 0.49
C LEU A 159 7.31 -4.76 1.26
N ILE A 160 7.79 -4.47 2.46
CA ILE A 160 8.62 -5.38 3.24
C ILE A 160 7.82 -6.60 3.71
N GLY A 161 6.54 -6.41 4.04
CA GLY A 161 5.62 -7.49 4.37
C GLY A 161 5.49 -8.57 3.29
N ARG A 162 5.83 -8.24 2.03
CA ARG A 162 5.67 -9.14 0.89
C ARG A 162 6.96 -9.78 0.38
N PHE A 163 8.12 -9.15 0.58
CA PHE A 163 9.36 -9.50 -0.12
C PHE A 163 10.53 -9.91 0.78
N GLN A 164 10.37 -9.85 2.10
CA GLN A 164 11.46 -10.16 3.05
C GLN A 164 11.17 -11.41 3.85
N HIS A 165 12.24 -12.15 4.14
CA HIS A 165 12.25 -13.19 5.16
C HIS A 165 11.74 -12.61 6.48
N ALA A 166 10.81 -13.29 7.14
CA ALA A 166 10.10 -12.78 8.32
C ALA A 166 11.05 -12.17 9.38
N GLN A 167 12.11 -12.91 9.75
CA GLN A 167 13.13 -12.40 10.67
C GLN A 167 13.80 -11.10 10.19
N LYS A 168 14.26 -11.03 8.93
CA LYS A 168 14.91 -9.82 8.38
C LYS A 168 13.96 -8.63 8.35
N ALA A 169 12.68 -8.87 8.04
CA ALA A 169 11.66 -7.83 8.09
C ALA A 169 11.49 -7.29 9.51
N VAL A 170 11.39 -8.18 10.50
CA VAL A 170 11.27 -7.81 11.91
C VAL A 170 12.50 -7.04 12.38
N ASP A 171 13.70 -7.53 12.10
CA ASP A 171 14.95 -6.84 12.46
C ASP A 171 15.00 -5.43 11.86
N PHE A 172 14.60 -5.28 10.59
CA PHE A 172 14.49 -3.99 9.94
C PHE A 172 13.47 -3.07 10.66
N PHE A 173 12.27 -3.56 10.98
CA PHE A 173 11.26 -2.74 11.67
C PHE A 173 11.68 -2.36 13.10
N LEU A 174 12.47 -3.20 13.77
CA LEU A 174 13.09 -2.86 15.05
C LEU A 174 14.16 -1.78 14.90
N ALA A 175 14.97 -1.82 13.85
CA ALA A 175 15.92 -0.76 13.52
C ALA A 175 15.20 0.56 13.18
N PHE A 176 14.11 0.48 12.41
CA PHE A 176 13.25 1.61 12.08
C PHE A 176 12.61 2.22 13.33
N GLU A 177 12.09 1.39 14.24
CA GLU A 177 11.59 1.82 15.54
C GLU A 177 12.69 2.53 16.33
N SER A 178 13.88 1.93 16.46
CA SER A 178 15.01 2.53 17.17
C SER A 178 15.35 3.93 16.63
N ALA A 179 15.46 4.08 15.32
CA ALA A 179 15.70 5.37 14.66
C ALA A 179 14.58 6.38 14.96
N LEU A 180 13.32 5.94 14.93
CA LEU A 180 12.18 6.79 15.28
C LEU A 180 12.25 7.24 16.75
N LEU A 181 12.59 6.35 17.67
CA LEU A 181 12.68 6.66 19.09
C LEU A 181 13.81 7.65 19.40
N GLN A 182 14.95 7.56 18.70
CA GLN A 182 16.03 8.54 18.83
C GLN A 182 15.55 9.95 18.47
N TYR A 183 14.79 10.08 17.38
CA TYR A 183 14.18 11.35 16.99
C TYR A 183 13.19 11.86 18.04
N TYR A 184 12.26 11.01 18.49
CA TYR A 184 11.26 11.42 19.49
C TYR A 184 11.89 11.72 20.85
N ALA A 185 12.94 11.02 21.26
CA ALA A 185 13.66 11.34 22.49
C ALA A 185 14.32 12.73 22.43
N LYS A 186 14.85 13.11 21.26
CA LYS A 186 15.47 14.42 21.03
C LYS A 186 14.47 15.57 21.04
N TYR A 187 13.34 15.44 20.35
CA TYR A 187 12.41 16.55 20.12
C TYR A 187 11.12 16.50 20.97
N TYR A 188 10.66 15.31 21.36
CA TYR A 188 9.39 15.09 22.06
C TYR A 188 9.49 13.97 23.11
N PRO A 189 10.34 14.12 24.15
CA PRO A 189 10.62 13.05 25.10
C PRO A 189 9.35 12.48 25.76
N GLY A 190 8.33 13.32 26.02
CA GLY A 190 7.04 12.90 26.58
C GLY A 190 6.18 12.02 25.66
N GLN A 191 6.51 11.88 24.38
CA GLN A 191 5.80 11.02 23.42
C GLN A 191 6.49 9.67 23.19
N VAL A 192 7.73 9.47 23.68
CA VAL A 192 8.53 8.27 23.40
C VAL A 192 7.76 7.00 23.76
N GLU A 193 7.21 6.91 24.97
CA GLU A 193 6.45 5.74 25.42
C GLU A 193 5.25 5.43 24.51
N HIS A 194 4.50 6.47 24.11
CA HIS A 194 3.37 6.33 23.19
C HIS A 194 3.82 5.79 21.82
N ILE A 195 4.93 6.31 21.29
CA ILE A 195 5.47 5.89 20.01
C ILE A 195 5.97 4.44 20.07
N VAL A 196 6.70 4.03 21.12
CA VAL A 196 7.12 2.62 21.28
C VAL A 196 5.90 1.70 21.30
N ASN A 197 4.91 2.01 22.16
CA ASN A 197 3.70 1.20 22.29
C ASN A 197 2.98 1.05 20.94
N ARG A 198 2.86 2.14 20.19
CA ARG A 198 2.25 2.15 18.86
C ARG A 198 3.06 1.31 17.86
N GLN A 199 4.38 1.48 17.79
CA GLN A 199 5.22 0.75 16.84
C GLN A 199 5.23 -0.75 17.13
N ARG A 200 5.37 -1.16 18.39
CA ARG A 200 5.27 -2.57 18.79
C ARG A 200 3.91 -3.17 18.48
N HIS A 201 2.83 -2.42 18.73
CA HIS A 201 1.49 -2.85 18.33
C HIS A 201 1.41 -3.09 16.82
N LEU A 202 1.87 -2.14 16.01
CA LEU A 202 1.82 -2.25 14.55
C LEU A 202 2.71 -3.38 14.02
N LEU A 203 3.90 -3.59 14.61
CA LEU A 203 4.80 -4.68 14.23
C LEU A 203 4.18 -6.05 14.52
N VAL A 204 3.59 -6.25 15.71
CA VAL A 204 2.87 -7.50 16.01
C VAL A 204 1.71 -7.71 15.04
N MET A 205 0.97 -6.66 14.72
CA MET A 205 -0.14 -6.72 13.75
C MET A 205 0.36 -7.08 12.35
N LEU A 206 1.46 -6.48 11.90
CA LEU A 206 2.12 -6.81 10.65
C LEU A 206 2.52 -8.29 10.60
N CYS A 207 3.22 -8.79 11.63
CA CYS A 207 3.59 -10.20 11.70
C CYS A 207 2.36 -11.11 11.66
N CYS A 208 1.29 -10.75 12.39
CA CYS A 208 0.02 -11.49 12.34
C CYS A 208 -0.62 -11.49 10.95
N ASP A 209 -0.56 -10.36 10.25
CA ASP A 209 -1.17 -10.16 8.95
C ASP A 209 -0.39 -10.83 7.79
N ALA A 210 0.94 -10.92 7.95
CA ALA A 210 1.86 -11.62 7.05
C ALA A 210 1.99 -13.12 7.37
N GLY A 211 1.42 -13.59 8.49
CA GLY A 211 1.48 -14.99 8.92
C GLY A 211 2.78 -15.38 9.65
N TRP A 212 3.63 -14.42 10.00
CA TRP A 212 4.88 -14.57 10.75
C TRP A 212 4.60 -14.76 12.25
N LEU A 213 3.88 -15.81 12.60
CA LEU A 213 3.34 -15.99 13.95
C LEU A 213 4.45 -16.24 14.99
N GLU A 214 5.53 -16.89 14.60
CA GLU A 214 6.66 -17.20 15.48
C GLU A 214 7.43 -15.92 15.85
N GLU A 215 7.70 -15.08 14.85
CA GLU A 215 8.30 -13.77 15.07
C GLU A 215 7.35 -12.85 15.84
N ALA A 216 6.04 -12.91 15.61
CA ALA A 216 5.05 -12.16 16.39
C ALA A 216 5.11 -12.53 17.89
N VAL A 217 5.24 -13.83 18.20
CA VAL A 217 5.40 -14.32 19.59
C VAL A 217 6.68 -13.76 20.20
N GLN A 218 7.78 -13.79 19.46
CA GLN A 218 9.06 -13.26 19.91
C GLN A 218 8.99 -11.74 20.15
N VAL A 219 8.39 -10.98 19.23
CA VAL A 219 8.16 -9.54 19.41
C VAL A 219 7.31 -9.26 20.65
N VAL A 220 6.25 -10.02 20.92
CA VAL A 220 5.43 -9.85 22.14
C VAL A 220 6.23 -10.14 23.41
N LYS A 221 7.06 -11.19 23.38
CA LYS A 221 7.93 -11.56 24.52
C LYS A 221 8.91 -10.43 24.85
N ASP A 222 9.54 -9.88 23.83
CA ASP A 222 10.48 -8.75 23.96
C ASP A 222 9.77 -7.45 24.36
N SER A 223 8.46 -7.39 24.10
CA SER A 223 7.61 -6.23 24.37
C SER A 223 6.77 -6.34 25.65
N SER A 224 7.15 -7.22 26.58
CA SER A 224 6.37 -7.48 27.80
C SER A 224 6.12 -6.26 28.70
N ALA A 225 6.90 -5.19 28.55
CA ALA A 225 6.72 -3.92 29.27
C ALA A 225 5.76 -2.94 28.57
N TYR A 226 5.31 -3.24 27.34
CA TYR A 226 4.58 -2.30 26.49
C TYR A 226 3.08 -2.63 26.39
N ARG A 227 2.27 -1.60 26.12
CA ARG A 227 0.80 -1.67 26.03
C ARG A 227 0.34 -2.23 24.68
N ILE A 228 0.60 -3.51 24.42
CA ILE A 228 0.27 -4.18 23.15
C ILE A 228 -0.88 -5.20 23.26
N LYS A 229 -1.73 -5.08 24.29
CA LYS A 229 -2.79 -6.05 24.62
C LYS A 229 -3.67 -6.45 23.43
N GLN A 230 -4.17 -5.48 22.66
CA GLN A 230 -5.07 -5.76 21.54
C GLN A 230 -4.38 -6.56 20.41
N ALA A 231 -3.12 -6.25 20.09
CA ALA A 231 -2.36 -7.00 19.09
C ALA A 231 -2.03 -8.41 19.59
N GLY A 232 -1.67 -8.55 20.87
CA GLY A 232 -1.44 -9.85 21.50
C GLY A 232 -2.69 -10.73 21.56
N GLU A 233 -3.88 -10.17 21.81
CA GLU A 233 -5.15 -10.91 21.75
C GLU A 233 -5.46 -11.42 20.34
N ARG A 234 -5.16 -10.61 19.31
CA ARG A 234 -5.27 -11.04 17.92
C ARG A 234 -4.32 -12.22 17.63
N LEU A 235 -3.06 -12.12 18.04
CA LEU A 235 -2.07 -13.17 17.90
C LEU A 235 -2.52 -14.47 18.58
N ILE A 236 -3.05 -14.38 19.81
CA ILE A 236 -3.63 -15.54 20.52
C ILE A 236 -4.74 -16.20 19.70
N GLY A 237 -5.62 -15.42 19.06
CA GLY A 237 -6.67 -15.93 18.19
C GLY A 237 -6.13 -16.74 17.01
N LEU A 238 -5.08 -16.24 16.35
CA LEU A 238 -4.43 -16.91 15.23
C LEU A 238 -3.67 -18.18 15.65
N LEU A 239 -2.91 -18.12 16.75
CA LEU A 239 -2.19 -19.29 17.29
C LEU A 239 -3.16 -20.41 17.71
N ARG A 240 -4.30 -20.06 18.31
CA ARG A 240 -5.36 -21.05 18.62
C ARG A 240 -5.93 -21.70 17.36
N ALA A 241 -6.16 -20.92 16.31
CA ALA A 241 -6.64 -21.45 15.04
C ALA A 241 -5.62 -22.42 14.40
N ARG A 242 -4.32 -22.20 14.63
CA ARG A 242 -3.23 -23.11 14.21
C ARG A 242 -3.05 -24.32 15.15
N GLY A 243 -3.66 -24.33 16.34
CA GLY A 243 -3.48 -25.37 17.34
C GLY A 243 -2.21 -25.24 18.20
N ASP A 244 -1.52 -24.08 18.16
CA ASP A 244 -0.28 -23.85 18.92
C ASP A 244 -0.59 -23.40 20.36
N VAL A 245 -0.85 -24.38 21.24
CA VAL A 245 -1.20 -24.15 22.65
C VAL A 245 -0.04 -23.56 23.46
N ALA A 246 1.20 -23.95 23.13
CA ALA A 246 2.39 -23.51 23.85
C ALA A 246 2.63 -22.00 23.66
N SER A 247 2.59 -21.52 22.41
CA SER A 247 2.74 -20.09 22.10
C SER A 247 1.59 -19.26 22.67
N VAL A 248 0.36 -19.79 22.69
CA VAL A 248 -0.79 -19.13 23.34
C VAL A 248 -0.55 -18.90 24.84
N ALA A 249 -0.04 -19.91 25.55
CA ALA A 249 0.27 -19.79 26.97
C ALA A 249 1.38 -18.76 27.22
N LEU A 250 2.42 -18.77 26.37
CA LEU A 250 3.53 -17.82 26.44
C LEU A 250 3.07 -16.38 26.23
N VAL A 251 2.29 -16.11 25.17
CA VAL A 251 1.77 -14.78 24.85
C VAL A 251 0.87 -14.27 25.97
N LYS A 252 -0.04 -15.11 26.50
CA LYS A 252 -0.88 -14.76 27.65
C LYS A 252 -0.07 -14.36 28.88
N LYS A 253 0.98 -15.13 29.20
CA LYS A 253 1.88 -14.85 30.33
C LYS A 253 2.62 -13.51 30.14
N CYS A 254 2.99 -13.16 28.91
CA CYS A 254 3.62 -11.87 28.61
C CYS A 254 2.63 -10.71 28.78
N LEU A 255 1.38 -10.87 28.32
CA LEU A 255 0.36 -9.83 28.41
C LEU A 255 -0.16 -9.60 29.84
N SER A 256 -0.16 -10.61 30.70
CA SER A 256 -0.64 -10.48 32.09
C SER A 256 0.32 -9.68 32.98
N LYS A 257 1.63 -9.72 32.71
CA LYS A 257 2.64 -8.99 33.47
C LYS A 257 2.54 -7.46 33.31
N SER A 258 2.02 -6.99 32.18
CA SER A 258 1.93 -5.55 31.89
C SER A 258 0.92 -4.80 32.76
N THR A 259 -0.02 -5.47 33.43
CA THR A 259 -1.13 -4.81 34.15
C THR A 259 -0.97 -4.68 35.65
N SER A 260 -0.11 -5.47 36.31
CA SER A 260 -0.04 -5.50 37.79
C SER A 260 1.15 -4.77 38.40
N ASP A 261 2.26 -4.58 37.66
CA ASP A 261 3.57 -4.27 38.26
C ASP A 261 4.20 -2.95 37.78
N ILE A 262 3.45 -2.07 37.11
CA ILE A 262 4.01 -0.77 36.70
C ILE A 262 3.99 0.16 37.91
N ASP A 263 5.04 0.10 38.72
CA ASP A 263 5.37 1.12 39.70
C ASP A 263 5.69 2.42 38.94
N PRO A 264 4.85 3.49 39.06
CA PRO A 264 5.02 4.72 38.30
C PRO A 264 6.32 5.47 38.63
N GLY A 265 7.07 5.07 39.67
CA GLY A 265 8.29 5.73 40.11
C GLY A 265 9.58 5.27 39.41
N ASN A 266 9.62 4.10 38.76
CA ASN A 266 10.86 3.56 38.18
C ASN A 266 10.90 3.80 36.66
N GLY A 267 11.25 5.02 36.27
CA GLY A 267 11.33 5.47 34.88
C GLY A 267 12.26 4.59 34.02
N LEU A 268 11.77 4.28 32.82
CA LEU A 268 12.42 3.50 31.75
C LEU A 268 13.89 3.91 31.48
N GLN A 269 14.85 3.38 32.24
CA GLN A 269 16.29 3.43 31.92
C GLN A 269 16.83 2.11 31.37
N ARG A 270 16.00 1.30 30.70
CA ARG A 270 16.54 0.18 29.90
C ARG A 270 17.09 0.75 28.60
N LYS A 271 18.43 0.79 28.49
CA LYS A 271 19.13 1.09 27.23
C LYS A 271 18.63 0.12 26.15
N PRO A 272 18.28 0.61 24.95
CA PRO A 272 17.95 -0.28 23.82
C PRO A 272 19.18 -1.14 23.52
N SER A 273 18.98 -2.46 23.46
CA SER A 273 20.02 -3.41 23.07
C SER A 273 20.56 -3.03 21.69
N THR A 274 21.86 -2.77 21.57
CA THR A 274 22.53 -2.45 20.31
C THR A 274 22.43 -3.64 19.36
N VAL A 275 21.64 -3.52 18.29
CA VAL A 275 21.52 -4.54 17.25
C VAL A 275 22.73 -4.44 16.31
N GLN A 276 23.56 -5.48 16.24
CA GLN A 276 24.63 -5.60 15.25
C GLN A 276 24.06 -6.18 13.95
N LEU A 277 24.24 -5.48 12.83
CA LEU A 277 23.87 -5.93 11.48
C LEU A 277 24.89 -6.97 10.98
N PHE A 278 24.45 -8.18 10.64
CA PHE A 278 25.30 -9.26 10.11
C PHE A 278 24.86 -9.79 8.72
N SER A 279 25.87 -10.24 7.97
CA SER A 279 25.86 -10.80 6.61
C SER A 279 25.28 -12.22 6.54
N THR A 280 24.66 -12.53 5.39
CA THR A 280 23.76 -13.67 5.18
C THR A 280 24.44 -14.91 4.60
N SER A 281 24.13 -16.10 5.13
CA SER A 281 23.98 -17.31 4.30
C SER A 281 22.91 -18.27 4.82
N THR A 282 22.28 -18.94 3.86
CA THR A 282 21.54 -20.22 3.89
C THR A 282 20.12 -20.31 4.48
N GLU A 283 19.21 -20.56 3.52
CA GLU A 283 18.15 -21.57 3.46
C GLU A 283 17.27 -21.82 4.70
N SER A 284 15.98 -21.51 4.56
CA SER A 284 14.91 -22.30 5.17
C SER A 284 13.52 -22.01 4.59
N ARG A 285 12.69 -23.04 4.76
CA ARG A 285 11.27 -23.26 4.44
C ARG A 285 10.33 -22.12 4.81
N GLU A 286 9.28 -21.93 4.00
CA GLU A 286 8.18 -20.97 4.20
C GLU A 286 6.80 -21.64 4.22
N VAL A 287 5.92 -21.12 5.09
CA VAL A 287 4.46 -21.36 5.13
C VAL A 287 3.79 -19.98 5.23
N ALA A 288 2.84 -19.66 4.35
CA ALA A 288 2.20 -18.33 4.23
C ALA A 288 0.70 -18.32 4.61
N HIS A 289 0.19 -17.26 5.28
CA HIS A 289 -1.25 -16.89 5.34
C HIS A 289 -1.51 -15.41 5.75
N SER A 290 -2.76 -14.91 5.61
CA SER A 290 -3.12 -13.63 4.97
C SER A 290 -4.13 -12.70 5.68
N PHE A 291 -4.14 -11.41 5.28
CA PHE A 291 -5.18 -10.40 5.54
C PHE A 291 -6.61 -10.85 5.12
N TYR A 292 -7.65 -10.34 5.82
CA TYR A 292 -9.07 -10.65 5.53
C TYR A 292 -9.65 -9.70 4.49
N SER A 293 -9.98 -10.20 3.29
CA SER A 293 -10.72 -9.42 2.28
C SER A 293 -12.23 -9.55 2.53
N THR A 294 -13.01 -8.48 2.34
CA THR A 294 -14.49 -8.51 2.33
C THR A 294 -15.00 -9.67 1.47
N ARG A 295 -14.33 -9.93 0.34
CA ARG A 295 -14.59 -11.03 -0.56
C ARG A 295 -14.49 -12.40 0.09
N SER A 296 -13.50 -12.62 0.96
CA SER A 296 -13.31 -13.91 1.64
C SER A 296 -14.45 -14.25 2.61
N ILE A 297 -15.11 -13.24 3.17
CA ILE A 297 -16.31 -13.39 4.00
C ILE A 297 -17.51 -13.76 3.12
N ILE A 298 -17.68 -13.07 1.98
CA ILE A 298 -18.76 -13.34 1.03
C ILE A 298 -18.65 -14.75 0.46
N GLU A 299 -17.43 -15.19 0.12
CA GLU A 299 -17.15 -16.53 -0.41
C GLU A 299 -17.24 -17.63 0.68
N GLY A 300 -17.53 -17.29 1.94
CA GLY A 300 -17.69 -18.26 3.03
C GLY A 300 -16.38 -18.93 3.51
N SER A 301 -15.24 -18.55 2.93
CA SER A 301 -13.92 -19.13 3.19
C SER A 301 -13.33 -18.82 4.56
N LYS A 302 -13.88 -17.85 5.31
CA LYS A 302 -13.34 -17.42 6.60
C LYS A 302 -14.39 -17.39 7.70
N THR A 303 -13.94 -17.61 8.93
CA THR A 303 -14.78 -17.60 10.13
C THR A 303 -15.49 -16.26 10.30
N LEU A 304 -16.81 -16.30 10.44
CA LEU A 304 -17.62 -15.12 10.74
C LEU A 304 -17.18 -14.49 12.07
N ARG A 305 -17.23 -13.16 12.13
CA ARG A 305 -17.03 -12.43 13.40
C ARG A 305 -18.13 -12.79 14.39
N SER A 306 -17.84 -12.64 15.68
CA SER A 306 -18.82 -12.90 16.73
C SER A 306 -20.07 -12.01 16.55
N ARG A 307 -21.25 -12.54 16.93
CA ARG A 307 -22.51 -11.77 16.94
C ARG A 307 -22.39 -10.47 17.75
N THR A 308 -21.59 -10.48 18.82
CA THR A 308 -21.32 -9.30 19.66
C THR A 308 -20.58 -8.20 18.92
N TRP A 309 -19.63 -8.54 18.04
CA TRP A 309 -18.92 -7.58 17.21
C TRP A 309 -19.86 -6.91 16.19
N ILE A 310 -20.67 -7.72 15.51
CA ILE A 310 -21.66 -7.24 14.53
C ILE A 310 -22.66 -6.29 15.21
N ALA A 311 -23.22 -6.68 16.35
CA ALA A 311 -24.12 -5.84 17.13
C ALA A 311 -23.47 -4.51 17.57
N SER A 312 -22.19 -4.55 17.98
CA SER A 312 -21.43 -3.34 18.34
C SER A 312 -21.28 -2.40 17.15
N LYS A 313 -20.87 -2.92 15.98
CA LYS A 313 -20.69 -2.12 14.76
C LYS A 313 -22.01 -1.55 14.24
N LEU A 314 -23.12 -2.28 14.33
CA LEU A 314 -24.45 -1.76 13.97
C LEU A 314 -24.88 -0.61 14.89
N ARG A 315 -24.59 -0.69 16.20
CA ARG A 315 -24.85 0.42 17.13
C ARG A 315 -24.02 1.64 16.78
N GLN A 316 -22.75 1.46 16.41
CA GLN A 316 -21.89 2.56 15.95
C GLN A 316 -22.46 3.20 14.67
N VAL A 317 -22.82 2.40 13.67
CA VAL A 317 -23.44 2.90 12.42
C VAL A 317 -24.75 3.63 12.72
N LYS A 318 -25.62 3.05 13.56
CA LYS A 318 -26.88 3.69 14.00
C LYS A 318 -26.62 5.05 14.65
N ASN A 319 -25.64 5.14 15.55
CA ASN A 319 -25.32 6.40 16.24
C ASN A 319 -24.84 7.47 15.26
N LEU A 320 -24.04 7.12 14.26
CA LEU A 320 -23.57 8.06 13.24
C LEU A 320 -24.68 8.52 12.30
N LEU A 321 -25.58 7.61 11.93
CA LEU A 321 -26.78 7.96 11.17
C LEU A 321 -27.66 8.94 11.97
N SER A 322 -27.86 8.69 13.27
CA SER A 322 -28.59 9.60 14.15
C SER A 322 -27.93 10.97 14.30
N GLN A 323 -26.59 11.03 14.28
CA GLN A 323 -25.82 12.27 14.31
C GLN A 323 -25.67 12.94 12.94
N ARG A 324 -26.21 12.35 11.86
CA ARG A 324 -26.01 12.78 10.46
C ARG A 324 -24.53 12.93 10.08
N SER A 325 -23.66 12.13 10.71
CA SER A 325 -22.19 12.24 10.63
C SER A 325 -21.54 11.07 9.90
N LEU A 326 -22.31 10.33 9.09
CA LEU A 326 -21.77 9.25 8.27
C LEU A 326 -20.93 9.84 7.13
N VAL A 327 -19.62 9.96 7.38
CA VAL A 327 -18.64 10.48 6.42
C VAL A 327 -17.82 9.32 5.86
N HIS A 328 -17.66 9.27 4.54
CA HIS A 328 -17.01 8.19 3.80
C HIS A 328 -15.61 7.78 4.33
N PHE A 329 -14.83 8.75 4.83
CA PHE A 329 -13.44 8.56 5.25
C PHE A 329 -13.25 8.24 6.74
N ARG A 330 -14.31 8.29 7.56
CA ARG A 330 -14.21 7.96 8.99
C ARG A 330 -14.76 6.55 9.25
N PRO A 331 -14.06 5.67 9.96
CA PRO A 331 -14.65 4.43 10.43
C PRO A 331 -15.85 4.73 11.32
N PRO A 332 -16.93 3.92 11.27
CA PRO A 332 -17.21 2.75 10.43
C PRO A 332 -17.62 3.03 8.97
N GLY A 333 -17.70 4.29 8.51
CA GLY A 333 -18.08 4.64 7.14
C GLY A 333 -17.18 4.03 6.05
N SER A 334 -15.87 3.96 6.29
CA SER A 334 -14.93 3.26 5.39
C SER A 334 -15.13 1.74 5.38
N GLU A 335 -15.54 1.16 6.52
CA GLU A 335 -15.75 -0.28 6.76
C GLU A 335 -17.19 -0.74 6.46
N LEU A 336 -18.08 0.16 6.06
CA LEU A 336 -19.52 -0.13 5.97
C LEU A 336 -19.84 -1.31 5.04
N HIS A 337 -19.13 -1.42 3.92
CA HIS A 337 -19.26 -2.54 2.98
C HIS A 337 -18.85 -3.90 3.60
N SER A 338 -17.80 -3.93 4.45
CA SER A 338 -17.40 -5.12 5.20
C SER A 338 -18.39 -5.48 6.31
N ILE A 339 -18.98 -4.47 6.97
CA ILE A 339 -20.06 -4.67 7.94
C ILE A 339 -21.29 -5.27 7.24
N MET A 340 -21.66 -4.78 6.06
CA MET A 340 -22.74 -5.33 5.24
C MET A 340 -22.47 -6.80 4.90
N ALA A 341 -21.26 -7.15 4.48
CA ALA A 341 -20.87 -8.53 4.17
C ALA A 341 -20.98 -9.46 5.38
N HIS A 342 -20.45 -9.06 6.54
CA HIS A 342 -20.57 -9.84 7.77
C HIS A 342 -22.02 -10.02 8.21
N TYR A 343 -22.84 -9.00 7.99
CA TYR A 343 -24.24 -9.03 8.38
C TYR A 343 -25.09 -9.92 7.47
N ASP A 344 -24.90 -9.85 6.14
CA ASP A 344 -25.63 -10.69 5.18
C ASP A 344 -25.28 -12.18 5.35
N ALA A 345 -24.02 -12.47 5.70
CA ALA A 345 -23.59 -13.83 6.04
C ALA A 345 -24.23 -14.37 7.33
N CYS A 346 -24.71 -13.50 8.23
CA CYS A 346 -25.48 -13.90 9.41
C CYS A 346 -26.97 -14.05 9.07
N LYS A 347 -27.36 -15.25 8.61
CA LYS A 347 -28.75 -15.62 8.34
C LYS A 347 -29.64 -15.26 9.55
N GLY A 348 -30.57 -14.30 9.39
CA GLY A 348 -31.56 -13.94 10.42
C GLY A 348 -31.76 -12.44 10.67
N TYR A 349 -30.84 -11.56 10.24
CA TYR A 349 -30.91 -10.15 10.62
C TYR A 349 -31.30 -9.17 9.51
N ARG A 350 -31.65 -9.61 8.29
CA ARG A 350 -31.88 -8.74 7.11
C ARG A 350 -32.70 -7.46 7.36
N ARG A 351 -33.73 -7.50 8.22
CA ARG A 351 -34.56 -6.34 8.58
C ARG A 351 -33.77 -5.15 9.15
N GLY A 352 -32.69 -5.39 9.89
CA GLY A 352 -31.89 -4.32 10.48
C GLY A 352 -31.11 -3.50 9.46
N LEU A 353 -30.52 -4.13 8.43
CA LEU A 353 -29.87 -3.39 7.34
C LEU A 353 -30.88 -2.55 6.55
N ILE A 354 -32.06 -3.09 6.25
CA ILE A 354 -33.13 -2.34 5.58
C ILE A 354 -33.55 -1.12 6.44
N THR A 355 -33.64 -1.30 7.75
CA THR A 355 -33.96 -0.20 8.68
C THR A 355 -32.88 0.87 8.70
N LEU A 356 -31.60 0.48 8.70
CA LEU A 356 -30.47 1.41 8.65
C LEU A 356 -30.39 2.13 7.29
N GLN A 357 -30.63 1.41 6.19
CA GLN A 357 -30.70 1.96 4.84
C GLN A 357 -31.81 3.02 4.77
N LYS A 358 -33.05 2.70 5.18
CA LYS A 358 -34.15 3.68 5.24
C LYS A 358 -33.76 4.95 5.99
N ARG A 359 -33.11 4.80 7.15
CA ARG A 359 -32.64 5.93 7.96
C ARG A 359 -31.54 6.73 7.28
N ALA A 360 -30.62 6.08 6.58
CA ALA A 360 -29.54 6.74 5.86
C ALA A 360 -30.07 7.54 4.65
N LEU A 361 -31.04 6.95 3.93
CA LEU A 361 -31.69 7.58 2.77
C LEU A 361 -32.65 8.73 3.17
N SER A 362 -33.14 8.74 4.41
CA SER A 362 -33.99 9.81 4.94
C SER A 362 -33.23 10.92 5.69
N ALA A 363 -31.90 10.84 5.83
CA ALA A 363 -31.14 11.71 6.73
C ALA A 363 -30.67 13.02 6.07
N SER A 364 -29.71 12.91 5.14
CA SER A 364 -29.12 14.02 4.39
C SER A 364 -28.42 13.47 3.15
N ASP A 365 -28.29 14.28 2.10
CA ASP A 365 -27.67 13.85 0.83
C ASP A 365 -26.26 13.24 1.02
N PRO A 366 -25.35 13.80 1.85
CA PRO A 366 -24.03 13.19 2.08
C PRO A 366 -24.10 11.82 2.77
N CYS A 367 -25.08 11.63 3.65
CA CYS A 367 -25.30 10.38 4.37
C CYS A 367 -25.87 9.32 3.41
N SER A 368 -26.89 9.69 2.63
CA SER A 368 -27.48 8.84 1.60
C SER A 368 -26.46 8.45 0.54
N TYR A 369 -25.68 9.41 0.05
CA TYR A 369 -24.57 9.20 -0.87
C TYR A 369 -23.57 8.16 -0.33
N THR A 370 -23.09 8.38 0.91
CA THR A 370 -22.07 7.51 1.53
C THR A 370 -22.61 6.09 1.70
N TRP A 371 -23.86 5.95 2.14
CA TRP A 371 -24.50 4.65 2.26
C TRP A 371 -24.60 3.93 0.92
N LEU A 372 -25.19 4.58 -0.09
CA LEU A 372 -25.41 4.01 -1.41
C LEU A 372 -24.10 3.61 -2.09
N CYS A 373 -23.05 4.44 -1.99
CA CYS A 373 -21.74 4.08 -2.54
C CYS A 373 -21.19 2.82 -1.86
N LYS A 374 -21.20 2.75 -0.53
CA LYS A 374 -20.72 1.57 0.20
C LYS A 374 -21.57 0.32 -0.05
N GLU A 375 -22.86 0.49 -0.30
CA GLU A 375 -23.73 -0.59 -0.74
C GLU A 375 -23.37 -1.08 -2.15
N MET A 376 -23.11 -0.18 -3.11
CA MET A 376 -22.59 -0.56 -4.43
C MET A 376 -21.24 -1.29 -4.35
N PHE A 377 -20.33 -0.85 -3.47
CA PHE A 377 -19.07 -1.56 -3.20
C PHE A 377 -19.29 -2.97 -2.65
N TYR A 378 -20.21 -3.11 -1.69
CA TYR A 378 -20.59 -4.42 -1.16
C TYR A 378 -21.14 -5.35 -2.26
N LEU A 379 -22.05 -4.83 -3.10
CA LEU A 379 -22.63 -5.57 -4.21
C LEU A 379 -21.58 -5.93 -5.27
N HIS A 380 -20.60 -5.05 -5.49
CA HIS A 380 -19.47 -5.30 -6.40
C HIS A 380 -18.58 -6.45 -5.93
N GLU A 381 -18.18 -6.44 -4.66
CA GLU A 381 -17.44 -7.55 -4.04
C GLU A 381 -18.25 -8.85 -4.04
N SER A 382 -19.58 -8.75 -3.99
CA SER A 382 -20.52 -9.87 -4.10
C SER A 382 -20.83 -10.30 -5.53
N ARG A 383 -20.25 -9.64 -6.54
CA ARG A 383 -20.51 -9.84 -7.98
C ARG A 383 -21.99 -9.69 -8.39
N LYS A 384 -22.77 -8.93 -7.63
CA LYS A 384 -24.18 -8.66 -7.90
C LYS A 384 -24.34 -7.42 -8.79
N TYR A 385 -23.81 -7.49 -10.01
CA TYR A 385 -23.72 -6.33 -10.91
C TYR A 385 -25.08 -5.77 -11.33
N ALA A 386 -26.09 -6.63 -11.51
CA ALA A 386 -27.46 -6.20 -11.83
C ALA A 386 -28.05 -5.32 -10.72
N ASP A 387 -27.79 -5.67 -9.46
CA ASP A 387 -28.25 -4.89 -8.31
C ASP A 387 -27.55 -3.53 -8.23
N ILE A 388 -26.28 -3.42 -8.63
CA ILE A 388 -25.57 -2.14 -8.73
C ILE A 388 -26.25 -1.22 -9.75
N VAL A 389 -26.54 -1.74 -10.94
CA VAL A 389 -27.22 -0.98 -12.01
C VAL A 389 -28.61 -0.54 -11.57
N ALA A 390 -29.39 -1.43 -10.95
CA ALA A 390 -30.71 -1.10 -10.41
C ALA A 390 -30.63 -0.03 -9.31
N LEU A 391 -29.74 -0.20 -8.32
CA LEU A 391 -29.55 0.73 -7.21
C LEU A 391 -29.11 2.11 -7.71
N PHE A 392 -28.18 2.14 -8.67
CA PHE A 392 -27.68 3.35 -9.29
C PHE A 392 -28.80 4.08 -10.06
N GLY A 393 -29.52 3.39 -10.93
CA GLY A 393 -30.58 3.98 -11.75
C GLY A 393 -31.73 4.60 -10.95
N LEU A 394 -32.02 4.03 -9.77
CA LEU A 394 -33.04 4.51 -8.84
C LEU A 394 -32.60 5.77 -8.09
N ASN A 395 -31.32 5.87 -7.69
CA ASN A 395 -30.87 6.87 -6.73
C ASN A 395 -29.94 7.96 -7.29
N PHE A 396 -29.36 7.76 -8.46
CA PHE A 396 -28.37 8.69 -9.03
C PHE A 396 -28.80 9.23 -10.41
N ARG A 397 -28.21 10.37 -10.75
CA ARG A 397 -28.27 10.97 -12.10
C ARG A 397 -27.42 10.14 -13.06
N THR A 398 -27.92 9.94 -14.28
CA THR A 398 -27.31 9.09 -15.30
C THR A 398 -26.57 9.89 -16.38
N ASP A 399 -26.37 11.19 -16.17
CA ASP A 399 -25.97 12.13 -17.22
C ASP A 399 -24.57 11.87 -17.78
N PHE A 400 -23.69 11.21 -17.02
CA PHE A 400 -22.35 10.82 -17.47
C PHE A 400 -22.31 9.47 -18.20
N LEU A 401 -23.43 8.74 -18.28
CA LEU A 401 -23.53 7.44 -18.94
C LEU A 401 -24.10 7.59 -20.35
N PRO A 402 -23.63 6.79 -21.33
CA PRO A 402 -24.21 6.79 -22.66
C PRO A 402 -25.64 6.24 -22.59
N PRO A 403 -26.66 6.97 -23.07
CA PRO A 403 -28.06 6.66 -22.80
C PRO A 403 -28.51 5.33 -23.38
N LYS A 404 -28.10 5.01 -24.62
CA LYS A 404 -28.45 3.75 -25.29
C LYS A 404 -27.85 2.51 -24.58
N PRO A 405 -26.52 2.38 -24.40
CA PRO A 405 -25.94 1.25 -23.66
C PRO A 405 -26.47 1.10 -22.24
N TRP A 406 -26.69 2.22 -21.54
CA TRP A 406 -27.28 2.21 -20.20
C TRP A 406 -28.66 1.56 -20.19
N GLN A 407 -29.55 1.96 -21.10
CA GLN A 407 -30.90 1.40 -21.21
C GLN A 407 -30.86 -0.09 -21.54
N THR A 408 -30.08 -0.50 -22.56
CA THR A 408 -29.96 -1.90 -22.98
C THR A 408 -29.45 -2.80 -21.85
N VAL A 409 -28.40 -2.37 -21.15
CA VAL A 409 -27.86 -3.14 -20.01
C VAL A 409 -28.86 -3.19 -18.86
N ARG A 410 -29.56 -2.09 -18.58
CA ARG A 410 -30.58 -2.03 -17.52
C ARG A 410 -31.77 -2.96 -17.80
N GLU A 411 -32.23 -3.03 -19.03
CA GLU A 411 -33.32 -3.94 -19.45
C GLU A 411 -32.92 -5.42 -19.31
N THR A 412 -31.64 -5.71 -19.56
CA THR A 412 -31.08 -7.07 -19.39
C THR A 412 -30.85 -7.41 -17.91
N ALA A 413 -30.61 -6.41 -17.07
CA ALA A 413 -30.26 -6.58 -15.66
C ALA A 413 -31.49 -6.73 -14.76
N ALA A 414 -31.96 -7.95 -14.57
CA ALA A 414 -32.95 -8.25 -13.53
C ALA A 414 -32.28 -8.25 -12.14
N PRO A 415 -32.72 -7.39 -11.18
CA PRO A 415 -32.16 -7.38 -9.84
C PRO A 415 -32.48 -8.67 -9.09
N SER A 416 -31.54 -9.16 -8.30
CA SER A 416 -31.65 -10.42 -7.57
C SER A 416 -32.63 -10.33 -6.39
N GLU A 417 -32.70 -9.17 -5.73
CA GLU A 417 -33.60 -8.92 -4.60
C GLU A 417 -34.25 -7.52 -4.74
N PRO A 418 -35.34 -7.38 -5.52
CA PRO A 418 -35.99 -6.09 -5.77
C PRO A 418 -36.38 -5.33 -4.48
N SER A 419 -36.80 -6.06 -3.44
CA SER A 419 -37.20 -5.50 -2.15
C SER A 419 -36.07 -4.81 -1.40
N ARG A 420 -34.81 -5.19 -1.64
CA ARG A 420 -33.63 -4.58 -1.04
C ARG A 420 -33.28 -3.23 -1.69
N ILE A 421 -33.68 -3.05 -2.94
CA ILE A 421 -33.34 -1.88 -3.77
C ILE A 421 -34.51 -0.89 -3.84
N ALA A 422 -35.67 -1.22 -3.25
CA ALA A 422 -36.89 -0.45 -3.36
C ALA A 422 -36.86 0.95 -2.70
N HIS A 423 -35.82 1.27 -1.92
CA HIS A 423 -35.74 2.55 -1.25
C HIS A 423 -35.01 3.58 -2.10
N THR A 424 -35.69 4.69 -2.36
CA THR A 424 -35.19 5.79 -3.18
C THR A 424 -34.91 7.03 -2.32
N VAL A 425 -33.85 7.75 -2.67
CA VAL A 425 -33.65 9.12 -2.21
C VAL A 425 -34.73 10.05 -2.80
N PRO A 426 -35.16 11.11 -2.09
CA PRO A 426 -36.15 12.06 -2.62
C PRO A 426 -35.68 12.77 -3.88
N THR A 427 -34.39 13.10 -3.94
CA THR A 427 -33.74 13.77 -5.08
C THR A 427 -32.60 12.90 -5.58
N LYS A 428 -32.51 12.70 -6.89
CA LYS A 428 -31.40 11.94 -7.49
C LYS A 428 -30.06 12.59 -7.18
N LEU A 429 -29.13 11.80 -6.66
CA LEU A 429 -27.79 12.24 -6.29
C LEU A 429 -26.86 12.29 -7.51
N GLU A 430 -25.85 13.15 -7.44
CA GLU A 430 -24.73 13.12 -8.38
C GLU A 430 -23.66 12.15 -7.87
N ILE A 431 -23.17 11.26 -8.74
CA ILE A 431 -22.07 10.36 -8.38
C ILE A 431 -20.73 11.06 -8.51
N LEU A 432 -19.86 10.96 -7.51
CA LEU A 432 -18.53 11.53 -7.61
C LEU A 432 -17.67 10.68 -8.56
N PRO A 433 -16.73 11.29 -9.30
CA PRO A 433 -15.81 10.55 -10.17
C PRO A 433 -15.00 9.46 -9.46
N ALA A 434 -14.76 9.62 -8.16
CA ALA A 434 -14.07 8.64 -7.31
C ALA A 434 -14.83 7.30 -7.19
N ASP A 435 -16.15 7.32 -7.32
CA ASP A 435 -17.04 6.16 -7.11
C ASP A 435 -17.70 5.68 -8.41
N ALA A 436 -17.72 6.52 -9.47
CA ALA A 436 -18.33 6.20 -10.77
C ALA A 436 -17.78 4.93 -11.43
N TRP A 437 -16.54 4.55 -11.14
CA TRP A 437 -15.92 3.34 -11.67
C TRP A 437 -16.67 2.05 -11.30
N VAL A 438 -17.34 2.01 -10.14
CA VAL A 438 -18.09 0.82 -9.70
C VAL A 438 -19.25 0.56 -10.65
N VAL A 439 -19.91 1.64 -11.08
CA VAL A 439 -21.03 1.61 -12.04
C VAL A 439 -20.52 1.23 -13.43
N TRP A 440 -19.44 1.86 -13.90
CA TRP A 440 -18.82 1.49 -15.18
C TRP A 440 -18.43 0.02 -15.23
N ASN A 441 -17.83 -0.50 -14.15
CA ASN A 441 -17.46 -1.91 -14.06
C ASN A 441 -18.69 -2.82 -14.14
N ALA A 442 -19.76 -2.51 -13.41
CA ALA A 442 -21.01 -3.28 -13.45
C ALA A 442 -21.63 -3.29 -14.85
N LEU A 443 -21.67 -2.15 -15.54
CA LEU A 443 -22.19 -2.04 -16.90
C LEU A 443 -21.39 -2.88 -17.90
N VAL A 444 -20.06 -2.80 -17.83
CA VAL A 444 -19.18 -3.61 -18.69
C VAL A 444 -19.38 -5.10 -18.42
N ARG A 445 -19.45 -5.51 -17.14
CA ARG A 445 -19.67 -6.92 -16.77
C ARG A 445 -21.00 -7.47 -17.28
N LEU A 446 -22.06 -6.66 -17.26
CA LEU A 446 -23.37 -7.06 -17.74
C LEU A 446 -23.52 -6.98 -19.25
N SER A 447 -22.72 -6.15 -19.93
CA SER A 447 -22.81 -5.96 -21.39
C SER A 447 -22.62 -7.26 -22.18
N VAL A 448 -21.83 -8.20 -21.66
CA VAL A 448 -21.58 -9.53 -22.26
C VAL A 448 -22.86 -10.37 -22.36
N PHE A 449 -23.86 -10.12 -21.50
CA PHE A 449 -25.12 -10.87 -21.48
C PHE A 449 -26.25 -10.19 -22.28
N THR A 450 -25.98 -9.04 -22.91
CA THR A 450 -26.98 -8.37 -23.75
C THR A 450 -27.16 -9.10 -25.08
N ALA A 451 -28.28 -8.88 -25.77
CA ALA A 451 -28.55 -9.50 -27.07
C ALA A 451 -27.52 -9.10 -28.15
N THR A 452 -26.90 -7.92 -28.02
CA THR A 452 -25.87 -7.41 -28.94
C THR A 452 -24.65 -6.93 -28.15
N PRO A 453 -23.83 -7.85 -27.61
CA PRO A 453 -22.82 -7.52 -26.61
C PRO A 453 -21.70 -6.65 -27.18
N LEU A 454 -21.29 -6.87 -28.43
CA LEU A 454 -20.19 -6.15 -29.05
C LEU A 454 -20.49 -4.65 -29.27
N PRO A 455 -21.59 -4.23 -29.93
CA PRO A 455 -21.93 -2.81 -30.08
C PRO A 455 -22.09 -2.07 -28.74
N VAL A 456 -22.71 -2.73 -27.75
CA VAL A 456 -22.89 -2.17 -26.40
C VAL A 456 -21.54 -1.96 -25.73
N LEU A 457 -20.67 -2.97 -25.74
CA LEU A 457 -19.34 -2.91 -25.14
C LEU A 457 -18.43 -1.87 -25.82
N GLN A 458 -18.46 -1.75 -27.16
CA GLN A 458 -17.71 -0.70 -27.88
C GLN A 458 -18.12 0.71 -27.44
N THR A 459 -19.42 0.95 -27.33
CA THR A 459 -19.93 2.26 -26.93
C THR A 459 -19.55 2.56 -25.47
N LEU A 460 -19.64 1.56 -24.59
CA LEU A 460 -19.19 1.70 -23.20
C LEU A 460 -17.68 1.95 -23.13
N HIS A 461 -16.88 1.22 -23.91
CA HIS A 461 -15.42 1.39 -23.95
C HIS A 461 -15.03 2.81 -24.36
N HIS A 462 -15.54 3.32 -25.48
CA HIS A 462 -15.30 4.70 -25.91
C HIS A 462 -15.76 5.73 -24.87
N SER A 463 -16.92 5.48 -24.24
CA SER A 463 -17.45 6.37 -23.19
C SER A 463 -16.56 6.40 -21.95
N VAL A 464 -16.01 5.25 -21.53
CA VAL A 464 -15.07 5.14 -20.40
C VAL A 464 -13.75 5.82 -20.72
N VAL A 465 -13.21 5.64 -21.94
CA VAL A 465 -11.99 6.33 -22.39
C VAL A 465 -12.20 7.84 -22.38
N HIS A 466 -13.29 8.32 -22.98
CA HIS A 466 -13.64 9.73 -23.00
C HIS A 466 -13.81 10.28 -21.58
N TYR A 467 -14.63 9.64 -20.75
CA TYR A 467 -14.84 10.05 -19.36
C TYR A 467 -13.53 10.09 -18.56
N SER A 468 -12.66 9.09 -18.72
CA SER A 468 -11.34 9.07 -18.04
C SER A 468 -10.40 10.18 -18.53
N SER A 469 -10.52 10.56 -19.81
CA SER A 469 -9.74 11.66 -20.38
C SER A 469 -10.17 13.04 -19.82
N THR A 470 -11.44 13.22 -19.45
CA THR A 470 -11.94 14.49 -18.89
C THR A 470 -11.64 14.66 -17.40
N LEU A 471 -11.34 13.58 -16.67
CA LEU A 471 -10.98 13.66 -15.24
C LEU A 471 -9.68 14.44 -15.04
N THR A 472 -9.63 15.32 -14.06
CA THR A 472 -8.36 15.97 -13.68
C THR A 472 -7.36 14.94 -13.13
N ASP A 473 -6.06 15.20 -13.27
CA ASP A 473 -4.99 14.38 -12.69
C ASP A 473 -5.21 14.13 -11.19
N ARG A 474 -5.72 15.13 -10.46
CA ARG A 474 -6.02 15.01 -9.04
C ARG A 474 -7.16 14.03 -8.76
N GLN A 475 -8.25 14.09 -9.53
CA GLN A 475 -9.38 13.18 -9.39
C GLN A 475 -8.98 11.75 -9.75
N PHE A 476 -8.16 11.59 -10.79
CA PHE A 476 -7.68 10.29 -11.24
C PHE A 476 -6.72 9.65 -10.22
N ARG A 477 -5.71 10.42 -9.74
CA ARG A 477 -4.70 9.95 -8.79
C ARG A 477 -5.23 9.68 -7.38
N ALA A 478 -6.43 10.17 -7.05
CA ALA A 478 -7.05 9.81 -5.78
C ALA A 478 -7.37 8.31 -5.71
N TYR A 479 -7.61 7.66 -6.87
CA TYR A 479 -8.01 6.26 -6.95
C TYR A 479 -7.48 5.55 -8.21
N PRO A 480 -6.15 5.44 -8.40
CA PRO A 480 -5.56 4.94 -9.64
C PRO A 480 -5.96 3.49 -9.93
N THR A 481 -6.17 2.67 -8.91
CA THR A 481 -6.55 1.25 -9.06
C THR A 481 -7.99 1.05 -9.54
N SER A 482 -8.85 2.04 -9.32
CA SER A 482 -10.29 1.94 -9.58
C SER A 482 -10.60 1.90 -11.07
N TYR A 483 -10.08 2.86 -11.84
CA TYR A 483 -10.27 2.89 -13.29
C TYR A 483 -9.49 1.79 -14.01
N THR A 484 -8.29 1.41 -13.51
CA THR A 484 -7.61 0.21 -13.98
C THR A 484 -8.51 -1.03 -13.88
N THR A 485 -9.36 -1.12 -12.86
CA THR A 485 -10.32 -2.23 -12.71
C THR A 485 -11.42 -2.19 -13.78
N VAL A 486 -11.89 -1.01 -14.20
CA VAL A 486 -12.86 -0.88 -15.30
C VAL A 486 -12.25 -1.33 -16.62
N PHE A 487 -11.06 -0.82 -16.97
CA PHE A 487 -10.36 -1.23 -18.19
C PHE A 487 -10.03 -2.73 -18.19
N ARG A 488 -9.67 -3.27 -17.02
CA ARG A 488 -9.51 -4.72 -16.85
C ARG A 488 -10.80 -5.48 -17.15
N SER A 489 -11.96 -4.98 -16.68
CA SER A 489 -13.25 -5.57 -17.01
C SER A 489 -13.60 -5.44 -18.50
N ILE A 490 -13.15 -4.38 -19.19
CA ILE A 490 -13.35 -4.21 -20.65
C ILE A 490 -12.51 -5.25 -21.42
N ILE A 491 -11.22 -5.40 -21.06
CA ILE A 491 -10.33 -6.43 -21.62
C ILE A 491 -10.95 -7.82 -21.43
N TRP A 492 -11.40 -8.11 -20.20
CA TRP A 492 -12.11 -9.34 -19.89
C TRP A 492 -13.35 -9.54 -20.79
N ALA A 493 -14.21 -8.53 -20.90
CA ALA A 493 -15.46 -8.60 -21.65
C ALA A 493 -15.22 -8.82 -23.15
N TYR A 494 -14.22 -8.16 -23.75
CA TYR A 494 -13.83 -8.45 -25.13
C TYR A 494 -13.32 -9.89 -25.30
N GLY A 495 -12.57 -10.40 -24.32
CA GLY A 495 -12.14 -11.79 -24.32
C GLY A 495 -13.30 -12.79 -24.25
N GLU A 496 -14.34 -12.53 -23.46
CA GLU A 496 -15.53 -13.38 -23.41
C GLU A 496 -16.34 -13.37 -24.72
N ILE A 497 -16.29 -12.26 -25.48
CA ILE A 497 -16.95 -12.14 -26.80
C ILE A 497 -16.08 -12.73 -27.92
N GLY A 498 -14.80 -13.03 -27.66
CA GLY A 498 -13.84 -13.54 -28.66
C GLY A 498 -13.10 -12.44 -29.45
N GLU A 499 -13.22 -11.18 -29.06
CA GLU A 499 -12.64 -10.02 -29.75
C GLU A 499 -11.25 -9.65 -29.19
N VAL A 500 -10.28 -10.55 -29.35
CA VAL A 500 -8.94 -10.44 -28.75
C VAL A 500 -8.20 -9.17 -29.19
N ASP A 501 -8.29 -8.79 -30.46
CA ASP A 501 -7.61 -7.60 -30.98
C ASP A 501 -8.09 -6.30 -30.31
N ARG A 502 -9.37 -6.25 -29.94
CA ARG A 502 -9.94 -5.11 -29.22
C ARG A 502 -9.49 -5.08 -27.76
N ALA A 503 -9.36 -6.25 -27.14
CA ALA A 503 -8.76 -6.37 -25.82
C ALA A 503 -7.30 -5.82 -25.81
N VAL A 504 -6.52 -6.13 -26.86
CA VAL A 504 -5.18 -5.55 -27.06
C VAL A 504 -5.27 -4.04 -27.28
N ALA A 505 -6.18 -3.56 -28.13
CA ALA A 505 -6.37 -2.13 -28.39
C ALA A 505 -6.69 -1.35 -27.11
N THR A 506 -7.53 -1.88 -26.21
CA THR A 506 -7.85 -1.26 -24.92
C THR A 506 -6.58 -0.98 -24.09
N THR A 507 -5.56 -1.85 -24.13
CA THR A 507 -4.29 -1.56 -23.42
C THR A 507 -3.53 -0.38 -24.02
N ARG A 508 -3.63 -0.17 -25.34
CA ARG A 508 -3.04 0.99 -26.02
C ARG A 508 -3.79 2.25 -25.66
N ASP A 509 -5.12 2.21 -25.66
CA ASP A 509 -5.97 3.34 -25.29
C ASP A 509 -5.69 3.79 -23.85
N VAL A 510 -5.54 2.83 -22.93
CA VAL A 510 -5.10 3.09 -21.55
C VAL A 510 -3.76 3.82 -21.50
N ASN A 511 -2.79 3.40 -22.30
CA ASN A 511 -1.47 4.03 -22.34
C ASN A 511 -1.53 5.45 -22.93
N LEU A 512 -2.38 5.67 -23.94
CA LEU A 512 -2.59 6.98 -24.57
C LEU A 512 -3.25 7.98 -23.63
N ILE A 513 -4.10 7.53 -22.70
CA ILE A 513 -4.67 8.41 -21.66
C ILE A 513 -3.55 9.01 -20.77
N GLY A 514 -2.39 8.34 -20.64
CA GLY A 514 -1.20 8.85 -19.94
C GLY A 514 -1.35 9.00 -18.42
N LYS A 515 -2.55 8.81 -17.88
CA LYS A 515 -2.86 8.93 -16.43
C LYS A 515 -2.72 7.61 -15.69
N LEU A 516 -2.68 6.50 -16.42
CA LEU A 516 -2.59 5.15 -15.88
C LEU A 516 -1.12 4.75 -15.69
N HIS A 517 -0.81 4.14 -14.54
CA HIS A 517 0.58 3.85 -14.19
C HIS A 517 1.17 2.80 -15.17
N PRO A 518 2.42 2.99 -15.66
CA PRO A 518 3.07 2.06 -16.60
C PRO A 518 3.14 0.61 -16.07
N SER A 519 3.15 0.44 -14.75
CA SER A 519 3.16 -0.88 -14.10
C SER A 519 1.75 -1.44 -13.84
N ASN A 520 0.78 -1.21 -14.72
CA ASN A 520 -0.56 -1.81 -14.61
C ASN A 520 -0.50 -3.32 -14.93
N VAL A 521 0.23 -4.08 -14.10
CA VAL A 521 0.35 -5.55 -14.09
C VAL A 521 -1.03 -6.17 -14.19
N GLY A 522 -2.03 -5.55 -13.55
CA GLY A 522 -3.41 -6.03 -13.57
C GLY A 522 -4.07 -6.09 -14.94
N LEU A 523 -3.70 -5.21 -15.88
CA LEU A 523 -4.22 -5.20 -17.26
C LEU A 523 -3.50 -6.24 -18.11
N LEU A 524 -2.17 -6.29 -18.01
CA LEU A 524 -1.34 -7.28 -18.71
C LEU A 524 -1.68 -8.71 -18.29
N ASP A 525 -1.91 -8.93 -16.99
CA ASP A 525 -2.39 -10.21 -16.45
C ASP A 525 -3.72 -10.63 -17.08
N GLU A 526 -4.66 -9.68 -17.21
CA GLU A 526 -5.97 -9.98 -17.80
C GLU A 526 -5.85 -10.21 -19.31
N LEU A 527 -5.00 -9.45 -20.00
CA LEU A 527 -4.73 -9.65 -21.43
C LEU A 527 -4.08 -11.01 -21.69
N ALA A 528 -3.11 -11.41 -20.86
CA ALA A 528 -2.52 -12.74 -20.90
C ALA A 528 -3.59 -13.82 -20.70
N ALA A 529 -4.49 -13.62 -19.72
CA ALA A 529 -5.61 -14.51 -19.47
C ALA A 529 -6.60 -14.57 -20.65
N VAL A 530 -6.81 -13.47 -21.38
CA VAL A 530 -7.65 -13.45 -22.59
C VAL A 530 -7.01 -14.24 -23.72
N HIS A 531 -5.73 -13.99 -24.04
CA HIS A 531 -5.01 -14.78 -25.05
C HIS A 531 -4.99 -16.28 -24.72
N ALA A 532 -4.80 -16.60 -23.44
CA ALA A 532 -4.87 -17.96 -22.91
C ALA A 532 -6.25 -18.61 -23.15
N ARG A 533 -7.36 -17.90 -22.88
CA ARG A 533 -8.73 -18.40 -23.13
C ARG A 533 -9.07 -18.55 -24.61
N SER A 534 -8.46 -17.73 -25.48
CA SER A 534 -8.66 -17.79 -26.93
C SER A 534 -7.66 -18.71 -27.64
N SER A 535 -7.04 -19.65 -26.92
CA SER A 535 -6.05 -20.61 -27.44
C SER A 535 -4.83 -19.99 -28.14
N ASN A 536 -4.55 -18.70 -27.93
CA ASN A 536 -3.36 -18.02 -28.44
C ASN A 536 -2.23 -18.10 -27.40
N VAL A 537 -1.78 -19.33 -27.15
CA VAL A 537 -0.80 -19.64 -26.11
C VAL A 537 0.50 -18.88 -26.33
N ALA A 538 0.99 -18.79 -27.57
CA ALA A 538 2.23 -18.07 -27.88
C ALA A 538 2.21 -16.58 -27.48
N ALA A 539 1.10 -15.87 -27.72
CA ALA A 539 0.97 -14.49 -27.27
C ALA A 539 0.88 -14.39 -25.74
N ALA A 540 0.15 -15.30 -25.11
CA ALA A 540 0.01 -15.37 -23.67
C ALA A 540 1.37 -15.64 -22.97
N THR A 541 2.21 -16.53 -23.53
CA THR A 541 3.56 -16.83 -23.05
C THR A 541 4.49 -15.62 -23.12
N ARG A 542 4.42 -14.83 -24.20
CA ARG A 542 5.21 -13.58 -24.32
C ARG A 542 4.80 -12.58 -23.24
N LEU A 543 3.49 -12.38 -23.03
CA LEU A 543 2.98 -11.48 -22.00
C LEU A 543 3.37 -11.95 -20.59
N LEU A 544 3.28 -13.25 -20.31
CA LEU A 544 3.71 -13.82 -19.05
C LEU A 544 5.21 -13.58 -18.79
N THR A 545 6.04 -13.70 -19.82
CA THR A 545 7.48 -13.43 -19.70
C THR A 545 7.75 -11.98 -19.32
N SER A 546 7.07 -11.02 -19.97
CA SER A 546 7.15 -9.61 -19.57
C SER A 546 6.61 -9.35 -18.16
N LEU A 547 5.53 -10.04 -17.77
CA LEU A 547 4.97 -9.95 -16.43
C LEU A 547 5.94 -10.47 -15.37
N GLU A 548 6.70 -11.53 -15.65
CA GLU A 548 7.68 -12.10 -14.72
C GLU A 548 8.81 -11.16 -14.33
N GLU A 549 9.10 -10.14 -15.13
CA GLU A 549 10.04 -9.08 -14.75
C GLU A 549 9.49 -8.15 -13.65
N ILE A 550 8.16 -8.08 -13.54
CA ILE A 550 7.41 -7.20 -12.65
C ILE A 550 6.79 -7.99 -11.46
N GLY A 551 6.54 -9.29 -11.64
CA GLY A 551 5.91 -10.19 -10.67
C GLY A 551 4.43 -10.44 -10.98
N PRO A 552 4.08 -11.47 -11.78
CA PRO A 552 2.70 -11.81 -12.12
C PRO A 552 1.92 -12.25 -10.87
N ARG A 553 0.61 -12.11 -10.93
CA ARG A 553 -0.26 -12.62 -9.86
C ARG A 553 -0.36 -14.14 -9.92
N LEU A 554 -0.53 -14.77 -8.76
CA LEU A 554 -0.77 -16.21 -8.66
C LEU A 554 -1.93 -16.68 -9.56
N ALA A 555 -3.00 -15.89 -9.67
CA ALA A 555 -4.13 -16.21 -10.55
C ALA A 555 -3.73 -16.27 -12.04
N THR A 556 -2.76 -15.45 -12.47
CA THR A 556 -2.26 -15.44 -13.86
C THR A 556 -1.55 -16.75 -14.18
N TYR A 557 -0.71 -17.25 -13.26
CA TYR A 557 -0.07 -18.56 -13.40
C TYR A 557 -1.10 -19.68 -13.59
N GLY A 558 -2.19 -19.68 -12.81
CA GLY A 558 -3.21 -20.72 -12.88
C GLY A 558 -3.94 -20.73 -14.23
N VAL A 559 -4.29 -19.54 -14.73
CA VAL A 559 -4.91 -19.42 -16.07
C VAL A 559 -3.95 -19.86 -17.18
N MET A 560 -2.68 -19.53 -17.06
CA MET A 560 -1.65 -19.92 -18.03
C MET A 560 -1.40 -21.43 -18.02
N MET A 561 -1.32 -22.06 -16.84
CA MET A 561 -1.23 -23.52 -16.71
C MET A 561 -2.45 -24.19 -17.32
N ASP A 562 -3.67 -23.71 -17.00
CA ASP A 562 -4.90 -24.21 -17.61
C ASP A 562 -4.78 -24.14 -19.15
N ALA A 563 -4.33 -23.02 -19.72
CA ALA A 563 -4.24 -22.86 -21.17
C ALA A 563 -3.19 -23.77 -21.83
N TYR A 564 -2.03 -23.98 -21.20
CA TYR A 564 -1.05 -24.95 -21.68
C TYR A 564 -1.62 -26.37 -21.69
N LEU A 565 -2.32 -26.76 -20.62
CA LEU A 565 -2.99 -28.06 -20.55
C LEU A 565 -4.02 -28.25 -21.66
N HIS A 566 -4.86 -27.24 -21.94
CA HIS A 566 -5.84 -27.32 -23.03
C HIS A 566 -5.20 -27.37 -24.42
N ALA A 567 -3.97 -26.86 -24.57
CA ALA A 567 -3.22 -26.91 -25.81
C ALA A 567 -2.38 -28.20 -25.98
N GLY A 568 -2.44 -29.14 -25.02
CA GLY A 568 -1.62 -30.35 -25.03
C GLY A 568 -0.13 -30.11 -24.74
N LEU A 569 0.19 -28.96 -24.13
CA LEU A 569 1.54 -28.52 -23.78
C LEU A 569 1.82 -28.80 -22.29
N ALA A 570 1.82 -30.09 -21.92
CA ALA A 570 1.92 -30.52 -20.53
C ALA A 570 3.27 -30.10 -19.91
N ASP A 571 4.37 -30.30 -20.62
CA ASP A 571 5.72 -29.95 -20.18
C ASP A 571 5.85 -28.47 -19.79
N GLU A 572 5.32 -27.56 -20.60
CA GLU A 572 5.33 -26.12 -20.35
C GLU A 572 4.52 -25.76 -19.09
N ALA A 573 3.40 -26.46 -18.85
CA ALA A 573 2.62 -26.28 -17.64
C ALA A 573 3.38 -26.74 -16.39
N LEU A 574 4.12 -27.86 -16.46
CA LEU A 574 4.97 -28.34 -15.37
C LEU A 574 6.16 -27.40 -15.12
N GLN A 575 6.78 -26.88 -16.17
CA GLN A 575 7.83 -25.85 -16.02
C GLN A 575 7.28 -24.58 -15.37
N LEU A 576 6.07 -24.18 -15.77
CA LEU A 576 5.41 -23.02 -15.19
C LEU A 576 5.09 -23.21 -13.70
N GLU A 577 4.72 -24.41 -13.28
CA GLU A 577 4.53 -24.75 -11.86
C GLU A 577 5.83 -24.55 -11.07
N ARG A 578 6.97 -25.04 -11.58
CA ARG A 578 8.27 -24.87 -10.93
C ARG A 578 8.62 -23.39 -10.80
N ARG A 579 8.46 -22.60 -11.88
CA ARG A 579 8.68 -21.15 -11.87
C ARG A 579 7.78 -20.44 -10.88
N MET A 580 6.50 -20.81 -10.83
CA MET A 580 5.55 -20.27 -9.88
C MET A 580 5.99 -20.59 -8.44
N LYS A 581 6.35 -21.84 -8.12
CA LYS A 581 6.82 -22.21 -6.77
C LYS A 581 8.11 -21.49 -6.36
N GLN A 582 9.00 -21.22 -7.30
CA GLN A 582 10.24 -20.48 -7.05
C GLN A 582 10.00 -18.98 -6.85
N LYS A 583 9.10 -18.37 -7.63
CA LYS A 583 8.87 -16.92 -7.64
C LYS A 583 7.72 -16.47 -6.75
N CYS A 584 6.82 -17.37 -6.38
CA CYS A 584 5.64 -17.11 -5.57
C CYS A 584 5.58 -18.13 -4.44
N ALA A 585 5.44 -17.65 -3.20
CA ALA A 585 5.16 -18.48 -2.03
C ALA A 585 3.71 -19.04 -2.09
N TYR A 586 3.49 -20.01 -2.98
CA TYR A 586 2.21 -20.69 -3.11
C TYR A 586 1.96 -21.62 -1.93
N VAL A 587 0.82 -21.46 -1.28
CA VAL A 587 0.37 -22.37 -0.20
C VAL A 587 -0.88 -23.11 -0.68
N PRO A 588 -0.85 -24.45 -0.73
CA PRO A 588 -2.01 -25.26 -1.06
C PRO A 588 -3.23 -24.91 -0.19
N GLY A 589 -4.42 -24.90 -0.79
CA GLY A 589 -5.69 -24.57 -0.12
C GLY A 589 -6.02 -23.08 -0.03
N VAL A 590 -5.10 -22.17 -0.40
CA VAL A 590 -5.37 -20.72 -0.42
C VAL A 590 -6.15 -20.30 -1.66
N ASN A 591 -5.94 -20.99 -2.78
CA ASN A 591 -6.56 -20.65 -4.04
C ASN A 591 -7.07 -21.92 -4.69
N TRP A 592 -8.34 -22.23 -4.42
CA TRP A 592 -9.02 -23.44 -4.90
C TRP A 592 -8.90 -23.65 -6.41
N ARG A 593 -8.82 -22.56 -7.20
CA ARG A 593 -8.66 -22.67 -8.65
C ARG A 593 -7.25 -23.15 -9.01
N MET A 594 -6.24 -22.58 -8.37
CA MET A 594 -4.87 -23.04 -8.55
C MET A 594 -4.71 -24.48 -8.04
N ASP A 595 -5.28 -24.81 -6.89
CA ASP A 595 -5.28 -26.17 -6.36
C ASP A 595 -5.89 -27.16 -7.39
N ALA A 596 -7.03 -26.81 -7.98
CA ALA A 596 -7.66 -27.62 -9.03
C ALA A 596 -6.76 -27.80 -10.26
N THR A 597 -6.09 -26.74 -10.73
CA THR A 597 -5.14 -26.82 -11.85
C THR A 597 -3.93 -27.68 -11.50
N LEU A 598 -3.38 -27.54 -10.29
CA LEU A 598 -2.26 -28.35 -9.81
C LEU A 598 -2.66 -29.81 -9.63
N SER A 599 -3.89 -30.10 -9.20
CA SER A 599 -4.42 -31.47 -9.16
C SER A 599 -4.51 -32.10 -10.55
N LYS A 600 -4.92 -31.34 -11.58
CA LYS A 600 -4.91 -31.82 -12.98
C LYS A 600 -3.49 -32.13 -13.46
N LEU A 601 -2.52 -31.25 -13.16
CA LEU A 601 -1.11 -31.47 -13.49
C LEU A 601 -0.53 -32.71 -12.78
N ALA A 602 -0.91 -32.94 -11.51
CA ALA A 602 -0.49 -34.12 -10.77
C ALA A 602 -1.06 -35.42 -11.35
N ALA A 603 -2.30 -35.40 -11.85
CA ALA A 603 -2.90 -36.55 -12.51
C ALA A 603 -2.17 -36.90 -13.83
N LEU A 604 -1.85 -35.89 -14.64
CA LEU A 604 -1.11 -36.09 -15.89
C LEU A 604 0.30 -36.65 -15.66
N ARG A 605 1.01 -36.17 -14.63
CA ARG A 605 2.30 -36.76 -14.22
C ARG A 605 2.18 -38.24 -13.88
N ALA A 606 1.14 -38.61 -13.13
CA ALA A 606 0.94 -40.01 -12.75
C ALA A 606 0.60 -40.91 -13.96
N GLU A 607 -0.06 -40.36 -15.00
CA GLU A 607 -0.31 -41.08 -16.26
C GLU A 607 0.98 -41.25 -17.09
N GLU A 608 1.82 -40.22 -17.17
CA GLU A 608 3.15 -40.30 -17.82
C GLU A 608 4.07 -41.31 -17.11
N ASP A 609 4.15 -41.25 -15.78
CA ASP A 609 4.94 -42.19 -14.97
C ASP A 609 4.43 -43.64 -15.11
N ALA A 610 3.14 -43.84 -15.40
CA ALA A 610 2.55 -45.16 -15.60
C ALA A 610 2.77 -45.73 -17.01
N LEU A 611 2.97 -44.87 -18.01
CA LEU A 611 3.21 -45.27 -19.40
C LEU A 611 4.67 -45.66 -19.65
N ASP A 612 5.60 -45.24 -18.79
CA ASP A 612 7.03 -45.52 -18.93
C ASP A 612 7.65 -46.20 -17.70
N PRO A 613 7.23 -47.42 -17.34
CA PRO A 613 7.77 -48.14 -16.18
C PRO A 613 9.21 -48.65 -16.37
N GLU A 614 9.81 -48.49 -17.57
CA GLU A 614 11.10 -49.08 -17.95
C GLU A 614 12.25 -48.08 -18.09
N LEU A 615 12.06 -46.80 -17.75
CA LEU A 615 13.13 -45.80 -17.69
C LEU A 615 13.60 -45.59 -16.23
N PRO A 616 14.69 -46.27 -15.79
CA PRO A 616 15.22 -46.20 -14.42
C PRO A 616 15.90 -44.87 -14.06
#